data_AF-A0A3C1GM83-F1
#
_entry.id   AF-A0A3C1GM83-F1
#
_cell.length_a   1.000
_cell.length_b   1.000
_cell.length_c   1.000
_cell.angle_alpha   90.00
_cell.angle_beta   90.00
_cell.angle_gamma   90.00
#
_symmetry.space_group_name_H-M   'P 1'
#
loop_
_entity.id
_entity.type
_entity.pdbx_description
1 polymer ?
#
loop_
_entity_poly.entity_id
_entity_poly.type
_entity_poly.pdbx_seq_one_letter_code
_entity_poly.pdbx_strand_id
1 'polypeptide(L)'
;MNFYDYSGTPGTRVTFDHTTGNVGIAGSLTLSGLTQGSVLFAGAGGLVSQDNASLYFDDNTNRLGVGITAPVGVFHVSTDINTENVHLDKWYTGTSGSSLLLRKGRGTQASPLRAKSGDVLGGLVAYGAEAADDVSAASFNSARPSGTIRILAAEDTTSTAHGGYAQIQTTAIGATSATERLRVSAAGNLSIGAGALEPSTGTLGLFFSDGTAPSSLASNTAGLYANDDVGTVKMYAIDEAGSAALLNYRSIALGGGAAPTFGTIGGSGPTTAAQNSWIELNIGGTAYWVPAWI
;
A
#
# COMPACT_ATOMS: atom_id res chain seq x y z
N MET A 1 -36.35 24.66 -50.17
CA MET A 1 -37.36 25.60 -49.62
C MET A 1 -36.71 26.28 -48.43
N ASN A 2 -36.34 27.55 -48.57
CA ASN A 2 -35.67 28.31 -47.52
C ASN A 2 -36.73 28.97 -46.65
N PHE A 3 -36.72 28.71 -45.34
CA PHE A 3 -37.56 29.43 -44.41
C PHE A 3 -36.81 30.70 -43.98
N TYR A 4 -37.29 31.86 -44.40
CA TYR A 4 -36.91 33.16 -43.86
C TYR A 4 -37.94 33.55 -42.80
N ASP A 5 -37.52 34.14 -41.67
CA ASP A 5 -38.47 34.85 -40.82
C ASP A 5 -38.97 36.12 -41.55
N TYR A 6 -40.20 36.53 -41.24
CA TYR A 6 -40.91 37.59 -41.94
C TYR A 6 -40.43 39.01 -41.55
N SER A 7 -39.47 39.18 -40.65
CA SER A 7 -39.19 40.49 -40.04
C SER A 7 -37.89 41.17 -40.48
N GLY A 8 -36.93 40.48 -41.09
CA GLY A 8 -35.70 41.14 -41.57
C GLY A 8 -34.83 41.77 -40.46
N THR A 9 -35.13 41.51 -39.19
CA THR A 9 -34.35 41.90 -38.02
C THR A 9 -33.65 40.67 -37.45
N PRO A 10 -32.34 40.72 -37.09
CA PRO A 10 -31.66 39.57 -36.52
C PRO A 10 -32.23 39.27 -35.13
N GLY A 11 -33.05 38.24 -35.03
CA GLY A 11 -33.53 37.72 -33.75
C GLY A 11 -34.94 37.19 -33.82
N THR A 12 -35.13 35.98 -34.35
CA THR A 12 -36.46 35.37 -34.37
C THR A 12 -36.33 33.88 -34.15
N ARG A 13 -36.53 33.48 -32.89
CA ARG A 13 -36.63 32.09 -32.46
C ARG A 13 -37.56 31.30 -33.40
N VAL A 14 -37.00 30.39 -34.18
CA VAL A 14 -37.80 29.41 -34.96
C VAL A 14 -38.23 28.32 -33.99
N THR A 15 -39.51 28.32 -33.61
CA THR A 15 -40.07 27.28 -32.75
C THR A 15 -40.57 26.12 -33.63
N PHE A 16 -39.85 25.00 -33.60
CA PHE A 16 -40.33 23.74 -34.14
C PHE A 16 -41.14 23.01 -33.05
N ASP A 17 -42.45 23.19 -33.04
CA ASP A 17 -43.35 22.45 -32.16
C ASP A 17 -43.54 21.02 -32.70
N HIS A 18 -42.78 20.08 -32.15
CA HIS A 18 -43.00 18.66 -32.38
C HIS A 18 -43.59 18.04 -31.11
N THR A 19 -44.90 17.95 -31.03
CA THR A 19 -45.57 17.36 -29.85
C THR A 19 -45.35 15.85 -29.74
N THR A 20 -44.88 15.18 -30.81
CA THR A 20 -44.76 13.71 -30.88
C THR A 20 -43.66 13.16 -31.81
N GLY A 21 -42.76 13.98 -32.37
CA GLY A 21 -41.80 13.54 -33.41
C GLY A 21 -40.35 13.98 -33.18
N ASN A 22 -39.39 13.34 -33.85
CA ASN A 22 -37.96 13.72 -33.78
C ASN A 22 -37.66 14.94 -34.67
N VAL A 23 -36.77 15.84 -34.23
CA VAL A 23 -36.16 16.87 -35.10
C VAL A 23 -34.88 16.32 -35.69
N GLY A 24 -34.84 16.19 -37.02
CA GLY A 24 -33.65 15.80 -37.76
C GLY A 24 -32.88 17.02 -38.28
N ILE A 25 -31.56 17.02 -38.13
CA ILE A 25 -30.65 18.03 -38.69
C ILE A 25 -29.74 17.31 -39.70
N ALA A 26 -29.80 17.71 -40.96
CA ALA A 26 -29.07 17.06 -42.05
C ALA A 26 -27.55 17.38 -42.08
N GLY A 27 -27.10 18.32 -41.24
CA GLY A 27 -25.70 18.73 -41.11
C GLY A 27 -25.27 18.81 -39.64
N SER A 28 -24.28 19.66 -39.35
CA SER A 28 -23.82 19.90 -37.98
C SER A 28 -24.84 20.72 -37.18
N LEU A 29 -25.05 20.33 -35.93
CA LEU A 29 -25.79 21.11 -34.95
C LEU A 29 -24.80 21.97 -34.15
N THR A 30 -24.95 23.29 -34.21
CA THR A 30 -24.17 24.23 -33.40
C THR A 30 -25.03 24.75 -32.25
N LEU A 31 -24.63 24.47 -31.01
CA LEU A 31 -25.30 24.95 -29.80
C LEU A 31 -24.46 26.05 -29.16
N SER A 32 -24.47 27.25 -29.74
CA SER A 32 -23.57 28.35 -29.36
C SER A 32 -23.73 28.88 -27.92
N GLY A 33 -24.80 28.49 -27.22
CA GLY A 33 -25.00 28.80 -25.81
C GLY A 33 -24.31 27.82 -24.85
N LEU A 34 -23.72 26.74 -25.37
CA LEU A 34 -23.02 25.72 -24.61
C LEU A 34 -21.50 25.98 -24.66
N THR A 35 -20.80 25.49 -23.65
CA THR A 35 -19.35 25.69 -23.50
C THR A 35 -18.58 24.53 -24.09
N GLN A 36 -17.32 24.77 -24.46
CA GLN A 36 -16.44 23.69 -24.89
C GLN A 36 -16.28 22.64 -23.78
N GLY A 37 -16.15 21.37 -24.18
CA GLY A 37 -15.95 20.24 -23.27
C GLY A 37 -17.19 19.79 -22.49
N SER A 38 -18.34 20.39 -22.78
CA SER A 38 -19.60 20.03 -22.14
C SER A 38 -20.09 18.65 -22.57
N VAL A 39 -20.37 17.80 -21.57
CA VAL A 39 -21.15 16.58 -21.76
C VAL A 39 -22.63 16.96 -21.66
N LEU A 40 -23.36 16.80 -22.76
CA LEU A 40 -24.75 17.28 -22.87
C LEU A 40 -25.73 16.27 -22.28
N PHE A 41 -26.71 16.75 -21.51
CA PHE A 41 -27.77 15.93 -20.92
C PHE A 41 -29.12 16.65 -20.92
N ALA A 42 -30.20 15.91 -20.65
CA ALA A 42 -31.53 16.48 -20.51
C ALA A 42 -31.72 17.05 -19.09
N GLY A 43 -31.88 18.37 -18.99
CA GLY A 43 -32.25 19.06 -17.76
C GLY A 43 -33.76 19.07 -17.51
N ALA A 44 -34.20 19.98 -16.65
CA ALA A 44 -35.62 20.17 -16.34
C ALA A 44 -36.45 20.36 -17.61
N GLY A 45 -37.54 19.59 -17.75
CA GLY A 45 -38.41 19.63 -18.93
C GLY A 45 -37.78 19.12 -20.23
N GLY A 46 -36.64 18.42 -20.18
CA GLY A 46 -35.97 17.86 -21.36
C GLY A 46 -35.07 18.86 -22.11
N LEU A 47 -34.79 20.02 -21.52
CA LEU A 47 -33.89 21.01 -22.10
C LEU A 47 -32.49 20.40 -22.28
N VAL A 48 -31.84 20.63 -23.42
CA VAL A 48 -30.42 20.28 -23.59
C VAL A 48 -29.60 21.20 -22.69
N SER A 49 -28.99 20.61 -21.69
CA SER A 49 -28.24 21.27 -20.62
C SER A 49 -26.81 20.73 -20.52
N GLN A 50 -26.01 21.44 -19.73
CA GLN A 50 -24.64 21.11 -19.40
C GLN A 50 -24.36 21.46 -17.94
N ASP A 51 -23.36 20.82 -17.35
CA ASP A 51 -22.79 21.21 -16.06
C ASP A 51 -21.32 20.81 -16.03
N ASN A 52 -20.46 21.70 -16.51
CA ASN A 52 -19.03 21.42 -16.62
C ASN A 52 -18.34 21.36 -15.24
N ALA A 53 -18.93 21.95 -14.20
CA ALA A 53 -18.35 21.84 -12.86
C ALA A 53 -18.49 20.40 -12.35
N SER A 54 -19.61 19.73 -12.66
CA SER A 54 -19.85 18.34 -12.27
C SER A 54 -19.31 17.30 -13.25
N LEU A 55 -19.39 17.52 -14.57
CA LEU A 55 -18.95 16.55 -15.59
C LEU A 55 -18.37 17.25 -16.82
N TYR A 56 -17.10 16.96 -17.13
CA TYR A 56 -16.36 17.68 -18.17
C TYR A 56 -15.47 16.75 -19.00
N PHE A 57 -15.42 16.95 -20.31
CA PHE A 57 -14.48 16.28 -21.20
C PHE A 57 -13.53 17.29 -21.86
N ASP A 58 -12.24 17.21 -21.53
CA ASP A 58 -11.20 17.98 -22.20
C ASP A 58 -10.75 17.25 -23.48
N ASP A 59 -11.25 17.70 -24.63
CA ASP A 59 -10.91 17.11 -25.94
C ASP A 59 -9.46 17.36 -26.35
N ASN A 60 -8.84 18.45 -25.86
CA ASN A 60 -7.44 18.76 -26.19
C ASN A 60 -6.49 17.71 -25.60
N THR A 61 -6.82 17.20 -24.40
CA THR A 61 -6.00 16.21 -23.69
C THR A 61 -6.63 14.82 -23.60
N ASN A 62 -7.85 14.66 -24.13
CA ASN A 62 -8.67 13.45 -24.06
C ASN A 62 -8.89 12.96 -22.61
N ARG A 63 -9.37 13.84 -21.73
CA ARG A 63 -9.55 13.53 -20.30
C ARG A 63 -10.97 13.79 -19.82
N LEU A 64 -11.49 12.86 -19.02
CA LEU A 64 -12.78 12.97 -18.35
C LEU A 64 -12.60 13.44 -16.90
N GLY A 65 -13.24 14.54 -16.54
CA GLY A 65 -13.32 15.09 -15.20
C GLY A 65 -14.72 14.92 -14.59
N VAL A 66 -14.77 14.53 -13.32
CA VAL A 66 -15.98 14.55 -12.47
C VAL A 66 -15.68 15.44 -11.27
N GLY A 67 -16.44 16.52 -11.10
CA GLY A 67 -16.18 17.55 -10.09
C GLY A 67 -14.93 18.40 -10.38
N ILE A 68 -14.39 18.35 -11.61
CA ILE A 68 -13.18 19.09 -12.00
C ILE A 68 -13.14 19.39 -13.51
N THR A 69 -12.75 20.62 -13.86
CA THR A 69 -12.61 21.08 -15.26
C THR A 69 -11.18 21.05 -15.79
N ALA A 70 -10.19 20.81 -14.93
CA ALA A 70 -8.79 20.65 -15.29
C ALA A 70 -8.25 19.27 -14.85
N PRO A 71 -8.73 18.16 -15.44
CA PRO A 71 -8.31 16.81 -15.07
C PRO A 71 -6.82 16.56 -15.35
N VAL A 72 -6.11 15.94 -14.40
CA VAL A 72 -4.66 15.63 -14.53
C VAL A 72 -4.38 14.21 -15.05
N GLY A 73 -5.40 13.35 -15.07
CA GLY A 73 -5.37 11.99 -15.63
C GLY A 73 -6.52 11.76 -16.60
N VAL A 74 -6.48 10.63 -17.32
CA VAL A 74 -7.53 10.27 -18.31
C VAL A 74 -8.92 10.23 -17.68
N PHE A 75 -9.00 9.79 -16.42
CA PHE A 75 -10.18 9.94 -15.58
C PHE A 75 -9.76 10.56 -14.25
N HIS A 76 -10.39 11.67 -13.88
CA HIS A 76 -10.09 12.37 -12.63
C HIS A 76 -11.40 12.74 -11.92
N VAL A 77 -11.57 12.22 -10.71
CA VAL A 77 -12.67 12.57 -9.82
C VAL A 77 -12.10 13.46 -8.72
N SER A 78 -12.69 14.62 -8.51
CA SER A 78 -12.30 15.57 -7.47
C SER A 78 -13.54 16.10 -6.77
N THR A 79 -13.40 16.39 -5.49
CA THR A 79 -14.49 16.86 -4.65
C THR A 79 -13.96 17.75 -3.54
N ASP A 80 -14.78 18.69 -3.09
CA ASP A 80 -14.56 19.54 -1.92
C ASP A 80 -15.45 19.12 -0.73
N ILE A 81 -16.22 18.04 -0.87
CA ILE A 81 -17.09 17.49 0.17
C ILE A 81 -16.60 16.14 0.69
N ASN A 82 -16.87 15.86 1.97
CA ASN A 82 -16.29 14.72 2.69
C ASN A 82 -17.05 13.38 2.52
N THR A 83 -18.13 13.35 1.75
CA THR A 83 -19.02 12.17 1.63
C THR A 83 -18.90 11.43 0.29
N GLU A 84 -18.19 11.98 -0.70
CA GLU A 84 -18.11 11.37 -2.02
C GLU A 84 -17.03 10.27 -2.08
N ASN A 85 -17.42 9.12 -2.62
CA ASN A 85 -16.56 7.96 -2.81
C ASN A 85 -16.78 7.36 -4.20
N VAL A 86 -15.76 6.66 -4.71
CA VAL A 86 -15.93 5.78 -5.88
C VAL A 86 -16.37 4.41 -5.39
N HIS A 87 -17.66 4.10 -5.49
CA HIS A 87 -18.21 2.79 -5.10
C HIS A 87 -18.07 1.75 -6.22
N LEU A 88 -17.76 0.51 -5.84
CA LEU A 88 -17.74 -0.66 -6.73
C LEU A 88 -18.66 -1.73 -6.16
N ASP A 89 -19.94 -1.70 -6.53
CA ASP A 89 -20.95 -2.62 -6.02
C ASP A 89 -21.13 -3.85 -6.93
N LYS A 90 -21.29 -5.03 -6.32
CA LYS A 90 -21.68 -6.26 -7.01
C LYS A 90 -22.71 -7.03 -6.19
N TRP A 91 -23.90 -7.21 -6.75
CA TRP A 91 -24.95 -8.05 -6.19
C TRP A 91 -24.97 -9.38 -6.94
N TYR A 92 -24.56 -10.46 -6.28
CA TYR A 92 -24.48 -11.80 -6.88
C TYR A 92 -24.64 -12.88 -5.80
N THR A 93 -25.27 -14.01 -6.14
CA THR A 93 -25.57 -15.11 -5.19
C THR A 93 -24.37 -16.03 -4.90
N GLY A 94 -23.35 -16.01 -5.75
CA GLY A 94 -22.11 -16.75 -5.53
C GLY A 94 -21.11 -16.01 -4.62
N THR A 95 -19.90 -16.53 -4.50
CA THR A 95 -18.88 -16.03 -3.56
C THR A 95 -17.99 -14.92 -4.11
N SER A 96 -18.17 -14.51 -5.37
CA SER A 96 -17.32 -13.50 -6.02
C SER A 96 -17.72 -12.07 -5.64
N GLY A 97 -16.76 -11.27 -5.15
CA GLY A 97 -16.93 -9.83 -4.88
C GLY A 97 -16.60 -8.92 -6.08
N SER A 98 -16.81 -7.61 -5.92
CA SER A 98 -16.29 -6.59 -6.85
C SER A 98 -14.75 -6.52 -6.79
N SER A 99 -14.12 -5.99 -7.84
CA SER A 99 -12.66 -5.88 -7.90
C SER A 99 -12.22 -4.65 -8.70
N LEU A 100 -11.07 -4.11 -8.31
CA LEU A 100 -10.29 -3.20 -9.14
C LEU A 100 -9.23 -4.01 -9.90
N LEU A 101 -9.38 -4.11 -11.21
CA LEU A 101 -8.44 -4.85 -12.06
C LEU A 101 -7.36 -3.92 -12.62
N LEU A 102 -6.12 -4.12 -12.19
CA LEU A 102 -4.95 -3.38 -12.67
C LEU A 102 -4.13 -4.30 -13.60
N ARG A 103 -3.74 -3.79 -14.77
CA ARG A 103 -3.00 -4.56 -15.79
C ARG A 103 -1.86 -3.73 -16.34
N LYS A 104 -0.69 -4.33 -16.44
CA LYS A 104 0.52 -3.71 -16.98
C LYS A 104 1.10 -4.57 -18.11
N GLY A 105 1.26 -3.95 -19.27
CA GLY A 105 2.14 -4.40 -20.34
C GLY A 105 3.22 -3.35 -20.61
N ARG A 106 4.20 -3.68 -21.45
CA ARG A 106 5.10 -2.70 -22.07
C ARG A 106 4.68 -2.48 -23.52
N GLY A 107 5.38 -1.61 -24.25
CA GLY A 107 5.00 -1.26 -25.63
C GLY A 107 3.77 -0.36 -25.68
N THR A 108 3.02 -0.44 -26.77
CA THR A 108 1.77 0.31 -26.97
C THR A 108 0.59 -0.64 -27.08
N GLN A 109 -0.64 -0.13 -27.04
CA GLN A 109 -1.83 -0.96 -27.25
C GLN A 109 -1.84 -1.64 -28.63
N ALA A 110 -1.29 -0.98 -29.65
CA ALA A 110 -1.18 -1.54 -31.00
C ALA A 110 -0.01 -2.53 -31.15
N SER A 111 1.01 -2.45 -30.29
CA SER A 111 2.18 -3.34 -30.28
C SER A 111 2.59 -3.68 -28.85
N PRO A 112 1.83 -4.55 -28.17
CA PRO A 112 2.04 -4.84 -26.76
C PRO A 112 3.29 -5.72 -26.55
N LEU A 113 3.98 -5.47 -25.44
CA LEU A 113 5.13 -6.24 -24.98
C LEU A 113 4.87 -6.74 -23.55
N ARG A 114 5.56 -7.82 -23.17
CA ARG A 114 5.46 -8.38 -21.81
C ARG A 114 5.94 -7.41 -20.73
N ALA A 115 5.43 -7.59 -19.52
CA ALA A 115 6.04 -6.99 -18.33
C ALA A 115 7.39 -7.66 -18.04
N LYS A 116 8.29 -6.91 -17.41
CA LYS A 116 9.62 -7.36 -17.02
C LYS A 116 9.80 -7.35 -15.52
N SER A 117 10.78 -8.09 -15.01
CA SER A 117 11.16 -8.05 -13.60
C SER A 117 11.34 -6.60 -13.12
N GLY A 118 10.77 -6.28 -11.96
CA GLY A 118 10.77 -4.93 -11.37
C GLY A 118 9.65 -4.00 -11.87
N ASP A 119 8.87 -4.38 -12.89
CA ASP A 119 7.70 -3.59 -13.30
C ASP A 119 6.65 -3.57 -12.19
N VAL A 120 6.17 -2.37 -11.83
CA VAL A 120 4.92 -2.24 -11.05
C VAL A 120 3.75 -2.66 -11.94
N LEU A 121 3.06 -3.72 -11.52
CA LEU A 121 1.89 -4.25 -12.24
C LEU A 121 0.61 -3.51 -11.88
N GLY A 122 0.53 -3.05 -10.64
CA GLY A 122 -0.57 -2.28 -10.09
C GLY A 122 -0.33 -1.94 -8.63
N GLY A 123 -1.08 -0.99 -8.09
CA GLY A 123 -1.01 -0.66 -6.68
C GLY A 123 -1.91 0.49 -6.28
N LEU A 124 -1.95 0.72 -4.97
CA LEU A 124 -2.53 1.88 -4.33
C LEU A 124 -1.40 2.82 -3.92
N VAL A 125 -1.58 4.11 -4.17
CA VAL A 125 -0.58 5.14 -3.89
C VAL A 125 -1.28 6.31 -3.23
N ALA A 126 -0.80 6.68 -2.05
CA ALA A 126 -1.32 7.82 -1.30
C ALA A 126 -0.32 8.98 -1.37
N TYR A 127 -0.84 10.18 -1.61
CA TYR A 127 -0.11 11.43 -1.61
C TYR A 127 -0.77 12.39 -0.60
N GLY A 128 0.04 13.01 0.26
CA GLY A 128 -0.36 14.25 0.92
C GLY A 128 -0.12 15.42 -0.03
N ALA A 129 -1.02 16.40 -0.04
CA ALA A 129 -0.73 17.66 -0.70
C ALA A 129 0.40 18.37 0.07
N GLU A 130 1.39 18.88 -0.64
CA GLU A 130 2.53 19.60 -0.08
C GLU A 130 2.45 21.10 -0.42
N ALA A 131 2.85 21.91 0.54
CA ALA A 131 2.98 23.36 0.44
C ALA A 131 4.18 23.81 1.27
N ALA A 132 4.67 25.04 1.03
CA ALA A 132 5.73 25.61 1.86
C ALA A 132 5.25 25.94 3.29
N ASP A 133 3.98 26.27 3.43
CA ASP A 133 3.29 26.69 4.65
C ASP A 133 1.77 26.50 4.49
N ASP A 134 1.00 26.87 5.52
CA ASP A 134 -0.46 26.71 5.55
C ASP A 134 -1.23 27.78 4.75
N VAL A 135 -0.54 28.73 4.09
CA VAL A 135 -1.16 29.81 3.30
C VAL A 135 -0.88 29.71 1.81
N SER A 136 0.19 29.02 1.43
CA SER A 136 0.54 28.75 0.05
C SER A 136 -0.37 27.68 -0.55
N ALA A 137 -0.64 27.80 -1.86
CA ALA A 137 -1.41 26.79 -2.56
C ALA A 137 -0.70 25.43 -2.49
N ALA A 138 -1.40 24.42 -1.98
CA ALA A 138 -0.88 23.06 -1.91
C ALA A 138 -0.98 22.37 -3.28
N SER A 139 -0.09 21.41 -3.51
CA SER A 139 -0.07 20.61 -4.74
C SER A 139 0.29 19.16 -4.44
N PHE A 140 -0.12 18.24 -5.33
CA PHE A 140 0.30 16.84 -5.25
C PHE A 140 1.57 16.62 -6.07
N ASN A 141 2.58 16.01 -5.46
CA ASN A 141 3.82 15.65 -6.13
C ASN A 141 3.90 14.14 -6.38
N SER A 142 3.80 13.73 -7.64
CA SER A 142 3.77 12.33 -8.05
C SER A 142 5.07 11.56 -7.77
N ALA A 143 6.17 12.25 -7.50
CA ALA A 143 7.44 11.63 -7.12
C ALA A 143 7.56 11.36 -5.60
N ARG A 144 6.65 11.91 -4.77
CA ARG A 144 6.76 11.91 -3.31
C ARG A 144 5.52 11.30 -2.64
N PRO A 145 5.25 10.00 -2.82
CA PRO A 145 4.14 9.35 -2.16
C PRO A 145 4.37 9.29 -0.64
N SER A 146 3.31 9.47 0.14
CA SER A 146 3.35 9.28 1.59
C SER A 146 3.40 7.80 1.96
N GLY A 147 2.75 6.95 1.15
CA GLY A 147 2.76 5.50 1.30
C GLY A 147 2.19 4.78 0.09
N THR A 148 2.59 3.52 -0.10
CA THR A 148 2.19 2.72 -1.28
C THR A 148 1.98 1.26 -0.91
N ILE A 149 1.05 0.62 -1.59
CA ILE A 149 0.86 -0.84 -1.60
C ILE A 149 0.93 -1.26 -3.06
N ARG A 150 1.91 -2.08 -3.45
CA ARG A 150 2.18 -2.39 -4.86
C ARG A 150 2.40 -3.87 -5.08
N ILE A 151 1.97 -4.33 -6.25
CA ILE A 151 2.33 -5.63 -6.81
C ILE A 151 3.33 -5.38 -7.95
N LEU A 152 4.42 -6.12 -7.93
CA LEU A 152 5.49 -6.02 -8.92
C LEU A 152 5.77 -7.38 -9.54
N ALA A 153 6.23 -7.37 -10.79
CA ALA A 153 6.73 -8.57 -11.44
C ALA A 153 8.08 -8.96 -10.81
N ALA A 154 8.19 -10.21 -10.35
CA ALA A 154 9.44 -10.77 -9.84
C ALA A 154 10.35 -11.22 -10.99
N GLU A 155 9.77 -11.53 -12.14
CA GLU A 155 10.45 -12.03 -13.33
C GLU A 155 9.83 -11.43 -14.61
N ASP A 156 10.46 -11.71 -15.75
CA ASP A 156 9.85 -11.43 -17.05
C ASP A 156 8.63 -12.33 -17.27
N THR A 157 7.46 -11.73 -17.53
CA THR A 157 6.23 -12.52 -17.69
C THR A 157 6.23 -13.27 -19.02
N THR A 158 6.04 -14.58 -19.00
CA THR A 158 5.93 -15.46 -20.17
C THR A 158 4.61 -16.22 -20.12
N SER A 159 4.32 -17.12 -21.07
CA SER A 159 3.11 -17.97 -21.00
C SER A 159 3.13 -19.02 -19.90
N THR A 160 4.29 -19.26 -19.27
CA THR A 160 4.47 -20.28 -18.22
C THR A 160 5.05 -19.72 -16.94
N ALA A 161 5.39 -18.43 -16.89
CA ALA A 161 6.04 -17.80 -15.75
C ALA A 161 5.45 -16.41 -15.52
N HIS A 162 4.89 -16.18 -14.35
CA HIS A 162 4.18 -14.96 -13.97
C HIS A 162 4.46 -14.57 -12.52
N GLY A 163 5.66 -14.91 -12.01
CA GLY A 163 6.08 -14.62 -10.65
C GLY A 163 5.93 -13.13 -10.33
N GLY A 164 5.35 -12.85 -9.17
CA GLY A 164 5.14 -11.51 -8.66
C GLY A 164 5.34 -11.46 -7.16
N TYR A 165 5.58 -10.26 -6.65
CA TYR A 165 5.67 -10.01 -5.21
C TYR A 165 4.86 -8.76 -4.84
N ALA A 166 4.44 -8.69 -3.59
CA ALA A 166 3.72 -7.55 -3.04
C ALA A 166 4.63 -6.79 -2.06
N GLN A 167 4.55 -5.47 -2.05
CA GLN A 167 5.29 -4.64 -1.09
C GLN A 167 4.44 -3.49 -0.54
N ILE A 168 4.78 -3.08 0.68
CA ILE A 168 4.30 -1.87 1.32
C ILE A 168 5.49 -0.94 1.51
N GLN A 169 5.35 0.31 1.07
CA GLN A 169 6.36 1.35 1.23
C GLN A 169 5.79 2.52 2.03
N THR A 170 6.58 3.11 2.91
CA THR A 170 6.23 4.32 3.66
C THR A 170 7.34 5.35 3.60
N THR A 171 6.97 6.62 3.64
CA THR A 171 7.91 7.73 3.82
C THR A 171 8.04 8.03 5.31
N ALA A 172 9.29 8.05 5.80
CA ALA A 172 9.55 8.35 7.21
C ALA A 172 9.18 9.79 7.56
N ILE A 173 8.90 10.07 8.84
CA ILE A 173 8.70 11.44 9.32
C ILE A 173 9.96 12.27 9.02
N GLY A 174 9.77 13.46 8.45
CA GLY A 174 10.88 14.33 8.02
C GLY A 174 11.60 13.89 6.74
N ALA A 175 11.17 12.80 6.10
CA ALA A 175 11.71 12.33 4.83
C ALA A 175 10.74 12.60 3.66
N THR A 176 11.24 12.43 2.45
CA THR A 176 10.47 12.72 1.22
C THR A 176 10.50 11.58 0.20
N SER A 177 11.17 10.49 0.54
CA SER A 177 11.28 9.29 -0.28
C SER A 177 10.71 8.09 0.47
N ALA A 178 9.84 7.35 -0.21
CA ALA A 178 9.28 6.12 0.33
C ALA A 178 10.33 5.01 0.32
N THR A 179 10.37 4.24 1.40
CA THR A 179 11.21 3.05 1.54
C THR A 179 10.33 1.84 1.77
N GLU A 180 10.76 0.69 1.28
CA GLU A 180 10.07 -0.57 1.53
C GLU A 180 10.13 -0.95 3.01
N ARG A 181 8.98 -1.37 3.56
CA ARG A 181 8.83 -1.77 4.97
C ARG A 181 8.39 -3.22 5.12
N LEU A 182 7.65 -3.73 4.15
CA LEU A 182 7.10 -5.08 4.17
C LEU A 182 7.03 -5.63 2.75
N ARG A 183 7.35 -6.92 2.59
CA ARG A 183 7.26 -7.66 1.33
C ARG A 183 6.66 -9.04 1.53
N VAL A 184 5.74 -9.43 0.66
CA VAL A 184 5.46 -10.85 0.40
C VAL A 184 6.16 -11.24 -0.90
N SER A 185 7.20 -12.06 -0.80
CA SER A 185 8.04 -12.41 -1.94
C SER A 185 7.36 -13.40 -2.90
N ALA A 186 7.93 -13.57 -4.10
CA ALA A 186 7.46 -14.57 -5.06
C ALA A 186 7.63 -16.02 -4.57
N ALA A 187 8.50 -16.25 -3.58
CA ALA A 187 8.64 -17.54 -2.89
C ALA A 187 7.59 -17.75 -1.79
N GLY A 188 6.76 -16.75 -1.48
CA GLY A 188 5.69 -16.81 -0.48
C GLY A 188 6.09 -16.39 0.95
N ASN A 189 7.33 -15.94 1.15
CA ASN A 189 7.80 -15.47 2.45
C ASN A 189 7.35 -14.04 2.76
N LEU A 190 7.28 -13.70 4.04
CA LEU A 190 7.03 -12.35 4.53
C LEU A 190 8.34 -11.76 5.05
N SER A 191 8.75 -10.62 4.52
CA SER A 191 9.91 -9.84 4.98
C SER A 191 9.45 -8.53 5.60
N ILE A 192 10.01 -8.17 6.76
CA ILE A 192 9.82 -6.89 7.46
C ILE A 192 11.17 -6.15 7.46
N GLY A 193 11.18 -4.95 6.94
CA GLY A 193 12.41 -4.20 6.63
C GLY A 193 12.65 -4.09 5.13
N ALA A 194 13.69 -3.34 4.75
CA ALA A 194 13.97 -3.06 3.34
C ALA A 194 14.62 -4.26 2.64
N GLY A 195 14.19 -4.57 1.41
CA GLY A 195 14.86 -5.52 0.52
C GLY A 195 14.33 -6.95 0.55
N ALA A 196 14.90 -7.80 -0.32
CA ALA A 196 14.63 -9.23 -0.34
C ALA A 196 15.51 -9.92 0.71
N LEU A 197 15.00 -10.06 1.93
CA LEU A 197 15.68 -10.74 3.04
C LEU A 197 15.62 -12.27 2.93
N GLU A 198 15.26 -12.76 1.75
CA GLU A 198 14.79 -14.12 1.55
C GLU A 198 15.95 -15.11 1.41
N PRO A 199 15.88 -16.27 2.08
CA PRO A 199 16.86 -17.32 1.87
C PRO A 199 16.75 -17.84 0.43
N SER A 200 17.90 -18.13 -0.19
CA SER A 200 17.97 -18.68 -1.56
C SER A 200 17.33 -20.06 -1.70
N THR A 201 17.15 -20.77 -0.57
CA THR A 201 16.46 -22.05 -0.44
C THR A 201 15.81 -22.12 0.94
N GLY A 202 14.59 -22.67 1.07
CA GLY A 202 14.02 -22.91 2.40
C GLY A 202 12.49 -22.96 2.44
N THR A 203 11.97 -23.19 3.65
CA THR A 203 10.54 -23.18 4.00
C THR A 203 10.00 -21.76 4.04
N LEU A 204 8.68 -21.61 3.89
CA LEU A 204 7.95 -20.37 4.14
C LEU A 204 8.32 -19.77 5.52
N GLY A 205 8.68 -18.49 5.55
CA GLY A 205 9.17 -17.83 6.76
C GLY A 205 8.78 -16.35 6.90
N LEU A 206 9.04 -15.83 8.10
CA LEU A 206 9.00 -14.41 8.46
C LEU A 206 10.43 -13.92 8.73
N PHE A 207 10.91 -12.98 7.91
CA PHE A 207 12.27 -12.46 7.98
C PHE A 207 12.26 -10.99 8.39
N PHE A 208 13.25 -10.59 9.18
CA PHE A 208 13.42 -9.21 9.66
C PHE A 208 14.78 -8.70 9.20
N SER A 209 14.84 -7.45 8.74
CA SER A 209 16.12 -6.80 8.44
C SER A 209 16.88 -6.53 9.74
N ASP A 210 18.12 -6.05 9.61
CA ASP A 210 18.72 -5.38 10.75
C ASP A 210 17.84 -4.19 11.19
N GLY A 211 18.00 -3.84 12.46
CA GLY A 211 17.32 -2.75 13.11
C GLY A 211 18.20 -2.20 14.22
N THR A 212 17.78 -1.08 14.81
CA THR A 212 18.38 -0.54 16.02
C THR A 212 17.61 -1.04 17.22
N ALA A 213 18.31 -1.57 18.23
CA ALA A 213 17.70 -1.98 19.48
C ALA A 213 16.86 -0.83 20.11
N PRO A 214 15.57 -1.05 20.41
CA PRO A 214 14.75 -0.06 21.10
C PRO A 214 15.24 0.13 22.54
N SER A 215 15.27 1.37 23.02
CA SER A 215 15.63 1.68 24.42
C SER A 215 14.46 1.54 25.39
N SER A 216 13.23 1.69 24.91
CA SER A 216 11.97 1.51 25.64
C SER A 216 10.83 1.34 24.64
N LEU A 217 9.65 0.92 25.12
CA LEU A 217 8.44 0.91 24.31
C LEU A 217 7.40 1.92 24.83
N ALA A 218 6.36 2.15 24.04
CA ALA A 218 5.20 2.93 24.50
C ALA A 218 4.47 2.20 25.65
N SER A 219 3.72 2.93 26.46
CA SER A 219 3.05 2.33 27.62
C SER A 219 2.14 1.17 27.25
N ASN A 220 2.13 0.13 28.09
CA ASN A 220 1.41 -1.13 27.89
C ASN A 220 1.79 -1.87 26.60
N THR A 221 3.07 -1.85 26.20
CA THR A 221 3.56 -2.49 24.97
C THR A 221 4.68 -3.48 25.26
N ALA A 222 4.68 -4.62 24.57
CA ALA A 222 5.82 -5.53 24.46
C ALA A 222 6.05 -5.85 22.97
N GLY A 223 7.23 -6.34 22.60
CA GLY A 223 7.57 -6.51 21.19
C GLY A 223 8.57 -7.61 20.88
N LEU A 224 8.70 -7.88 19.58
CA LEU A 224 9.79 -8.64 18.96
C LEU A 224 10.53 -7.72 18.02
N TYR A 225 11.86 -7.76 18.04
CA TYR A 225 12.67 -7.01 17.08
C TYR A 225 13.91 -7.80 16.67
N ALA A 226 14.48 -7.40 15.55
CA ALA A 226 15.78 -7.86 15.09
C ALA A 226 16.81 -6.73 15.28
N ASN A 227 18.01 -7.09 15.72
CA ASN A 227 19.12 -6.15 15.86
C ASN A 227 20.42 -6.81 15.45
N ASP A 228 21.31 -6.03 14.84
CA ASP A 228 22.65 -6.47 14.52
C ASP A 228 23.52 -6.48 15.79
N ASP A 229 23.91 -7.68 16.22
CA ASP A 229 24.81 -7.90 17.34
C ASP A 229 26.14 -8.42 16.81
N VAL A 230 27.06 -7.47 16.58
CA VAL A 230 28.43 -7.69 16.09
C VAL A 230 28.46 -8.40 14.71
N GLY A 231 27.67 -7.90 13.76
CA GLY A 231 27.63 -8.40 12.38
C GLY A 231 26.72 -9.62 12.18
N THR A 232 25.87 -9.93 13.16
CA THR A 232 24.86 -10.98 13.08
C THR A 232 23.51 -10.46 13.55
N VAL A 233 22.52 -10.49 12.66
CA VAL A 233 21.14 -10.15 13.01
C VAL A 233 20.55 -11.24 13.90
N LYS A 234 20.06 -10.84 15.08
CA LYS A 234 19.46 -11.72 16.08
C LYS A 234 18.06 -11.24 16.45
N MET A 235 17.18 -12.16 16.86
CA MET A 235 15.83 -11.85 17.33
C MET A 235 15.75 -11.73 18.85
N TYR A 236 15.08 -10.69 19.31
CA TYR A 236 14.87 -10.37 20.72
C TYR A 236 13.38 -10.19 21.02
N ALA A 237 12.96 -10.62 22.20
CA ALA A 237 11.72 -10.16 22.83
C ALA A 237 12.05 -9.01 23.79
N ILE A 238 11.16 -8.03 23.92
CA ILE A 238 11.36 -6.83 24.75
C ILE A 238 10.07 -6.46 25.48
N ASP A 239 10.17 -6.08 26.74
CA ASP A 239 9.07 -5.56 27.54
C ASP A 239 8.95 -4.03 27.46
N GLU A 240 7.91 -3.48 28.09
CA GLU A 240 7.63 -2.03 28.11
C GLU A 240 8.80 -1.20 28.66
N ALA A 241 9.48 -1.74 29.67
CA ALA A 241 10.58 -1.09 30.36
C ALA A 241 11.89 -1.12 29.56
N GLY A 242 11.90 -1.77 28.39
CA GLY A 242 13.09 -1.90 27.55
C GLY A 242 13.96 -3.11 27.88
N SER A 243 13.51 -4.01 28.76
CA SER A 243 14.23 -5.24 29.08
C SER A 243 14.11 -6.22 27.91
N ALA A 244 15.23 -6.53 27.26
CA ALA A 244 15.26 -7.39 26.08
C ALA A 244 15.93 -8.74 26.34
N ALA A 245 15.35 -9.81 25.81
CA ALA A 245 15.86 -11.19 25.88
C ALA A 245 16.04 -11.79 24.48
N LEU A 246 17.21 -12.38 24.22
CA LEU A 246 17.51 -13.08 22.97
C LEU A 246 16.68 -14.36 22.86
N LEU A 247 16.01 -14.57 21.71
CA LEU A 247 15.12 -15.74 21.51
C LEU A 247 15.83 -17.02 21.08
N ASN A 248 17.09 -16.95 20.63
CA ASN A 248 17.87 -18.11 20.18
C ASN A 248 18.85 -18.63 21.25
N TYR A 249 18.56 -18.40 22.54
CA TYR A 249 19.42 -18.88 23.61
C TYR A 249 19.08 -20.35 23.92
N ARG A 250 20.04 -21.26 23.72
CA ARG A 250 19.97 -22.61 24.32
C ARG A 250 20.25 -22.48 25.81
N SER A 251 19.23 -22.35 26.63
CA SER A 251 19.38 -22.58 28.06
C SER A 251 19.57 -24.08 28.29
N ILE A 252 20.83 -24.53 28.36
CA ILE A 252 21.13 -25.73 29.16
C ILE A 252 21.01 -25.29 30.60
N ALA A 253 19.83 -25.47 31.18
CA ALA A 253 19.65 -25.41 32.61
C ALA A 253 20.35 -26.64 33.21
N LEU A 254 21.59 -26.48 33.67
CA LEU A 254 22.17 -27.40 34.64
C LEU A 254 21.54 -27.00 35.99
N GLY A 255 20.58 -27.81 36.46
CA GLY A 255 19.69 -27.48 37.59
C GLY A 255 20.42 -27.09 38.90
N GLY A 256 19.75 -26.46 39.86
CA GLY A 256 18.33 -26.13 39.92
C GLY A 256 17.96 -25.34 41.18
N GLY A 257 16.66 -25.01 41.29
CA GLY A 257 16.01 -24.46 42.49
C GLY A 257 15.57 -22.99 42.37
N ALA A 258 14.33 -22.78 41.91
CA ALA A 258 13.61 -21.49 41.70
C ALA A 258 13.92 -20.71 40.41
N ALA A 259 12.96 -19.85 40.02
CA ALA A 259 12.92 -19.13 38.75
C ALA A 259 14.22 -18.32 38.50
N PRO A 260 14.77 -18.34 37.26
CA PRO A 260 16.09 -17.80 36.97
C PRO A 260 16.12 -16.27 37.15
N THR A 261 16.74 -15.79 38.23
CA THR A 261 17.09 -14.38 38.42
C THR A 261 18.50 -14.12 37.91
N PHE A 262 18.64 -13.11 37.05
CA PHE A 262 19.92 -12.67 36.51
C PHE A 262 20.64 -11.81 37.55
N GLY A 263 21.52 -12.42 38.34
CA GLY A 263 22.33 -11.70 39.33
C GLY A 263 22.85 -12.62 40.42
N THR A 264 24.18 -12.80 40.44
CA THR A 264 25.00 -13.50 41.45
C THR A 264 24.49 -14.85 41.93
N ILE A 265 25.20 -15.92 41.55
CA ILE A 265 25.23 -17.19 42.28
C ILE A 265 25.53 -16.84 43.76
N GLY A 266 24.52 -16.90 44.63
CA GLY A 266 24.70 -16.52 46.02
C GLY A 266 23.44 -16.64 46.85
N GLY A 267 23.38 -17.70 47.67
CA GLY A 267 22.46 -17.84 48.80
C GLY A 267 21.35 -18.86 48.52
N SER A 268 21.53 -20.16 48.74
CA SER A 268 21.87 -20.75 50.03
C SER A 268 22.63 -22.07 49.81
N GLY A 269 23.56 -22.36 50.72
CA GLY A 269 24.36 -23.58 50.69
C GLY A 269 23.52 -24.87 50.82
N PRO A 270 24.18 -26.04 50.85
CA PRO A 270 23.65 -27.36 50.48
C PRO A 270 22.62 -27.99 51.43
N THR A 271 21.88 -27.22 52.24
CA THR A 271 21.06 -27.78 53.32
C THR A 271 19.58 -27.98 53.00
N THR A 272 19.06 -27.53 51.86
CA THR A 272 17.60 -27.61 51.58
C THR A 272 17.18 -28.20 50.24
N ALA A 273 18.09 -28.47 49.31
CA ALA A 273 17.83 -29.36 48.18
C ALA A 273 18.47 -30.71 48.50
N ALA A 274 17.67 -31.77 48.61
CA ALA A 274 18.10 -33.14 48.88
C ALA A 274 18.87 -33.75 47.68
N GLN A 275 19.98 -33.12 47.31
CA GLN A 275 20.85 -33.53 46.22
C GLN A 275 22.05 -34.24 46.83
N ASN A 276 21.97 -35.56 46.93
CA ASN A 276 22.95 -36.39 47.64
C ASN A 276 23.96 -37.08 46.71
N SER A 277 23.84 -36.87 45.39
CA SER A 277 24.64 -37.57 44.39
C SER A 277 25.43 -36.57 43.56
N TRP A 278 26.71 -36.86 43.37
CA TRP A 278 27.65 -36.03 42.63
C TRP A 278 28.46 -36.93 41.70
N ILE A 279 28.68 -36.48 40.47
CA ILE A 279 29.63 -37.11 39.55
C ILE A 279 30.93 -36.32 39.66
N GLU A 280 32.00 -37.02 40.06
CA GLU A 280 33.37 -36.51 40.02
C GLU A 280 33.93 -36.65 38.59
N LEU A 281 34.36 -35.55 38.01
CA LEU A 281 35.07 -35.51 36.73
C LEU A 281 36.52 -35.09 36.98
N ASN A 282 37.45 -36.01 36.78
CA ASN A 282 38.87 -35.72 36.90
C ASN A 282 39.45 -35.34 35.53
N ILE A 283 39.86 -34.07 35.39
CA ILE A 283 40.45 -33.54 34.15
C ILE A 283 41.79 -32.91 34.51
N GLY A 284 42.88 -33.43 33.92
CA GLY A 284 44.23 -32.90 34.15
C GLY A 284 44.67 -32.95 35.62
N GLY A 285 44.20 -33.93 36.40
CA GLY A 285 44.51 -34.06 37.83
C GLY A 285 43.73 -33.11 38.75
N THR A 286 42.77 -32.35 38.22
CA THR A 286 41.87 -31.50 39.00
C THR A 286 40.47 -32.10 39.01
N ALA A 287 39.88 -32.21 40.21
CA ALA A 287 38.54 -32.73 40.40
C ALA A 287 37.49 -31.64 40.20
N TYR A 288 36.52 -31.91 39.33
CA TYR A 288 35.33 -31.09 39.11
C TYR A 288 34.11 -31.88 39.55
N TRP A 289 33.15 -31.21 40.20
CA TRP A 289 31.97 -31.87 40.75
C TRP A 289 30.73 -31.37 40.02
N VAL A 290 30.00 -32.29 39.39
CA VAL A 290 28.73 -31.99 38.74
C VAL A 290 27.61 -32.62 39.57
N PRO A 291 26.58 -31.84 39.96
CA PRO A 291 25.43 -32.39 40.65
C PRO A 291 24.76 -33.48 39.80
N ALA A 292 24.54 -34.66 40.39
CA ALA A 292 23.87 -35.77 39.74
C ALA A 292 22.53 -36.02 40.43
N TRP A 293 21.47 -36.15 39.63
CA TRP A 293 20.19 -36.68 40.09
C TRP A 293 20.13 -38.14 39.65
N ILE A 294 20.39 -39.05 40.59
CA ILE A 294 20.25 -40.50 40.40
C ILE A 294 18.90 -40.92 41.00
#